data_AF-L0DY90-F1
#
_entry.id   AF-L0DY90-F1
#
_cell.length_a   1.000
_cell.length_b   1.000
_cell.length_c   1.000
_cell.angle_alpha   90.00
_cell.angle_beta   90.00
_cell.angle_gamma   90.00
#
_symmetry.space_group_name_H-M   'P 1'
#
loop_
_entity.id
_entity.type
_entity.pdbx_description
1 polymer ?
#
loop_
_entity_poly.entity_id
_entity_poly.type
_entity_poly.pdbx_seq_one_letter_code
_entity_poly.pdbx_strand_id
1 'polypeptide(L)'
;MTAIQAVRRLYGNAPFLRGELRVTLHGPEDSGANGPFSQILTLLTGAAGRNGFLGLRGRHRRAGLLEFGRPSEGALRCSFERVDTGEKVTLSYDPAAIPPDPGLGPAMQAVLAGTADAATRERFRHLWRERVERILADGGTTTVFSVTDR
;
A
#
# COMPACT_ATOMS: atom_id res chain seq x y z
N MET A 1 -1.01 5.19 3.36
CA MET A 1 0.28 5.79 3.77
C MET A 1 1.30 5.82 2.64
N THR A 2 1.62 4.70 1.99
CA THR A 2 2.67 4.62 0.95
C THR A 2 2.51 5.63 -0.19
N ALA A 3 1.30 5.80 -0.75
CA ALA A 3 1.05 6.81 -1.79
C ALA A 3 1.32 8.25 -1.32
N ILE A 4 0.89 8.60 -0.11
CA ILE A 4 1.12 9.93 0.47
C ILE A 4 2.63 10.16 0.65
N GLN A 5 3.34 9.15 1.17
CA GLN A 5 4.78 9.19 1.38
C GLN A 5 5.56 9.29 0.05
N ALA A 6 5.08 8.65 -1.01
CA ALA A 6 5.66 8.77 -2.36
C ALA A 6 5.44 10.17 -2.94
N VAL A 7 4.21 10.69 -2.89
CA VAL A 7 3.88 12.04 -3.37
C VAL A 7 4.72 13.09 -2.66
N ARG A 8 4.82 13.03 -1.33
CA ARG A 8 5.65 13.98 -0.55
C ARG A 8 7.11 13.96 -0.97
N ARG A 9 7.66 12.79 -1.33
CA ARG A 9 9.06 12.66 -1.77
C ARG A 9 9.27 13.17 -3.20
N LEU A 10 8.34 12.87 -4.11
CA LEU A 10 8.45 13.19 -5.55
C LEU A 10 8.00 14.62 -5.93
N TYR A 11 7.10 15.21 -5.14
CA TYR A 11 6.52 16.53 -5.42
C TYR A 11 6.84 17.56 -4.34
N GLY A 12 7.33 17.14 -3.16
CA GLY A 12 7.49 18.04 -2.02
C GLY A 12 6.14 18.68 -1.64
N ASN A 13 6.08 20.01 -1.76
CA ASN A 13 4.87 20.80 -1.53
C ASN A 13 4.06 21.08 -2.81
N ALA A 14 4.55 20.66 -3.97
CA ALA A 14 3.81 20.86 -5.23
C ALA A 14 2.58 19.95 -5.28
N PRO A 15 1.48 20.41 -5.91
CA PRO A 15 0.33 19.54 -6.15
C PRO A 15 0.72 18.40 -7.10
N PHE A 16 0.20 17.20 -6.83
CA PHE A 16 0.26 16.09 -7.78
C PHE A 16 -1.05 15.98 -8.55
N LEU A 17 -1.00 15.65 -9.84
CA LEU A 17 -2.20 15.33 -10.61
C LEU A 17 -2.38 13.83 -10.78
N ARG A 18 -3.63 13.39 -10.74
CA ARG A 18 -3.97 11.99 -10.98
C ARG A 18 -3.61 11.61 -12.42
N GLY A 19 -2.86 10.52 -12.59
CA GLY A 19 -2.36 10.06 -13.87
C GLY A 19 -0.94 10.53 -14.22
N GLU A 20 -0.26 11.24 -13.31
CA GLU A 20 1.14 11.65 -13.51
C GLU A 20 2.15 10.72 -12.82
N LEU A 21 1.65 9.67 -12.14
CA LEU A 21 2.48 8.65 -11.53
C LEU A 21 2.28 7.31 -12.22
N ARG A 22 3.39 6.67 -12.60
CA ARG A 22 3.48 5.24 -12.81
C ARG A 22 3.73 4.56 -11.46
N VAL A 23 3.06 3.43 -11.26
CA VAL A 23 3.08 2.66 -10.02
C VAL A 23 3.40 1.21 -10.36
N THR A 24 4.45 0.67 -9.74
CA THR A 24 4.82 -0.74 -9.87
C THR A 24 4.73 -1.38 -8.50
N LEU A 25 3.76 -2.28 -8.30
CA LEU A 25 3.71 -3.15 -7.13
C LEU A 25 4.64 -4.34 -7.37
N HIS A 26 5.57 -4.60 -6.45
CA HIS A 26 6.50 -5.72 -6.60
C HIS A 26 5.79 -7.01 -6.18
N GLY A 27 5.93 -8.04 -7.00
CA GLY A 27 5.19 -9.30 -6.91
C GLY A 27 3.91 -9.34 -7.74
N PRO A 28 3.37 -10.56 -7.97
CA PRO A 28 2.18 -10.74 -8.78
C PRO A 28 0.94 -10.17 -8.07
N GLU A 29 -0.13 -9.97 -8.85
CA GLU A 29 -1.39 -9.37 -8.39
C GLU A 29 -2.04 -10.14 -7.23
N ASP A 30 -1.94 -11.47 -7.26
CA ASP A 30 -2.50 -12.40 -6.28
C ASP A 30 -1.57 -12.67 -5.08
N SER A 31 -0.38 -12.04 -5.05
CA SER A 31 0.55 -12.20 -3.93
C SER A 31 0.16 -11.30 -2.75
N GLY A 32 -0.19 -11.95 -1.63
CA GLY A 32 -0.46 -11.26 -0.37
C GLY A 32 -1.56 -10.22 -0.51
N ALA A 33 -1.22 -8.96 -0.22
CA ALA A 33 -2.17 -7.84 -0.27
C ALA A 33 -2.05 -7.00 -1.57
N ASN A 34 -1.29 -7.44 -2.57
CA ASN A 34 -1.01 -6.64 -3.78
C ASN A 34 -2.29 -6.24 -4.52
N GLY A 35 -3.20 -7.17 -4.78
CA GLY A 35 -4.47 -6.90 -5.45
C GLY A 35 -5.27 -5.78 -4.75
N PRO A 36 -5.66 -5.93 -3.47
CA PRO A 36 -6.34 -4.87 -2.72
C PRO A 36 -5.56 -3.55 -2.65
N PHE A 37 -4.24 -3.58 -2.47
CA PHE A 37 -3.41 -2.37 -2.47
C PHE A 37 -3.49 -1.63 -3.80
N SER A 38 -3.44 -2.36 -4.90
CA SER A 38 -3.47 -1.80 -6.25
C SER A 38 -4.73 -0.98 -6.51
N GLN A 39 -5.88 -1.38 -5.95
CA GLN A 39 -7.14 -0.67 -6.08
C GLN A 39 -7.10 0.70 -5.38
N ILE A 40 -6.53 0.74 -4.17
CA ILE A 40 -6.36 1.98 -3.41
C ILE A 40 -5.35 2.89 -4.09
N LEU A 41 -4.23 2.35 -4.59
CA LEU A 41 -3.27 3.14 -5.36
C LEU A 41 -3.92 3.72 -6.62
N THR A 42 -4.69 2.92 -7.36
CA THR A 42 -5.46 3.39 -8.52
C THR A 42 -6.41 4.52 -8.17
N LEU A 43 -7.15 4.40 -7.06
CA LEU A 43 -8.06 5.43 -6.59
C LEU A 43 -7.31 6.75 -6.35
N LEU A 44 -6.25 6.70 -5.55
CA LEU A 44 -5.50 7.87 -5.09
C LEU A 44 -4.68 8.53 -6.20
N THR A 45 -3.89 7.75 -6.96
CA THR A 45 -2.93 8.29 -7.94
C THR A 45 -3.51 8.36 -9.34
N GLY A 46 -4.60 7.65 -9.63
CA GLY A 46 -5.12 7.47 -10.98
C GLY A 46 -4.30 6.52 -11.84
N ALA A 47 -3.22 5.91 -11.31
CA ALA A 47 -2.45 4.91 -12.02
C ALA A 47 -3.27 3.62 -12.16
N ALA A 48 -3.69 3.28 -13.37
CA ALA A 48 -4.52 2.10 -13.61
C ALA A 48 -3.83 1.12 -14.58
N GLY A 49 -4.25 -0.14 -14.52
CA GLY A 49 -3.84 -1.16 -15.48
C GLY A 49 -4.44 -0.89 -16.86
N ARG A 50 -4.64 -1.93 -17.66
CA ARG A 50 -5.21 -1.80 -19.02
C ARG A 50 -6.66 -1.28 -19.03
N ASN A 51 -7.35 -1.35 -17.89
CA ASN A 51 -8.73 -0.88 -17.69
C ASN A 51 -8.83 0.62 -17.36
N GLY A 52 -7.72 1.36 -17.36
CA GLY A 52 -7.71 2.78 -17.06
C GLY A 52 -8.34 3.66 -18.13
N PHE A 53 -8.49 4.95 -17.81
CA PHE A 53 -8.91 5.95 -18.79
C PHE A 53 -7.86 6.11 -19.90
N LEU A 54 -8.28 6.00 -21.17
CA LEU A 54 -7.38 6.10 -22.32
C LEU A 54 -6.88 7.52 -22.60
N GLY A 55 -7.50 8.53 -21.96
CA GLY A 55 -7.18 9.94 -22.16
C GLY A 55 -8.07 10.61 -23.20
N LEU A 56 -7.83 11.91 -23.42
CA LEU A 56 -8.50 12.73 -24.43
C LEU A 56 -7.43 13.35 -25.33
N ARG A 57 -7.50 13.07 -26.64
CA ARG A 57 -6.54 13.57 -27.65
C ARG A 57 -5.07 13.38 -27.21
N GLY A 58 -4.76 12.20 -26.68
CA GLY A 58 -3.41 11.84 -26.22
C GLY A 58 -3.00 12.41 -24.85
N ARG A 59 -3.90 13.09 -24.13
CA ARG A 59 -3.62 13.70 -22.81
C ARG A 59 -4.39 12.99 -21.70
N HIS A 60 -3.90 13.12 -20.45
CA HIS A 60 -4.56 12.60 -19.23
C HIS A 60 -4.80 11.09 -19.23
N ARG A 61 -4.00 10.32 -19.98
CA ARG A 61 -4.07 8.85 -19.99
C ARG A 61 -3.73 8.32 -18.60
N ARG A 62 -4.54 7.36 -18.15
CA ARG A 62 -4.37 6.64 -16.88
C ARG A 62 -4.19 5.13 -17.07
N ALA A 63 -4.55 4.62 -18.24
CA ALA A 63 -4.34 3.21 -18.60
C ALA A 63 -2.87 2.87 -18.83
N GLY A 64 -2.41 1.78 -18.23
CA GLY A 64 -1.04 1.28 -18.34
C GLY A 64 -0.04 2.02 -17.45
N LEU A 65 -0.53 2.68 -16.39
CA LEU A 65 0.31 3.32 -15.37
C LEU A 65 0.47 2.47 -14.12
N LEU A 66 -0.32 1.41 -13.95
CA LEU A 66 -0.15 0.44 -12.88
C LEU A 66 0.27 -0.91 -13.46
N GLU A 67 1.31 -1.49 -12.88
CA GLU A 67 1.82 -2.81 -13.24
C GLU A 67 2.26 -3.60 -12.00
N PHE A 68 2.34 -4.92 -12.17
CA PHE A 68 2.84 -5.87 -11.19
C PHE A 68 4.19 -6.39 -11.64
N GLY A 69 5.18 -6.33 -10.75
CA GLY A 69 6.56 -6.72 -11.01
C GLY A 69 6.85 -8.18 -10.67
N ARG A 70 8.14 -8.52 -10.68
CA ARG A 70 8.60 -9.84 -10.23
C ARG A 70 8.35 -10.04 -8.74
N PRO A 71 8.17 -11.29 -8.27
CA PRO A 71 8.09 -11.61 -6.85
C PRO A 71 9.21 -10.92 -6.07
N SER A 72 8.84 -10.18 -5.03
CA SER A 72 9.78 -9.69 -4.03
C SER A 72 9.53 -10.44 -2.73
N GLU A 73 10.58 -11.01 -2.15
CA GLU A 73 10.50 -11.56 -0.80
C GLU A 73 10.39 -10.42 0.23
N GLY A 74 9.60 -10.66 1.28
CA GLY A 74 9.47 -9.75 2.42
C GLY A 74 8.33 -8.74 2.32
N ALA A 75 8.58 -7.54 2.86
CA ALA A 75 7.58 -6.48 3.02
C ALA A 75 7.03 -5.99 1.68
N LEU A 76 5.76 -5.54 1.68
CA LEU A 76 5.11 -4.99 0.48
C LEU A 76 5.94 -3.84 -0.07
N ARG A 77 6.32 -3.92 -1.35
CA ARG A 77 7.16 -2.92 -2.01
C ARG A 77 6.46 -2.33 -3.22
N CYS A 78 6.54 -1.02 -3.34
CA CYS A 78 5.92 -0.27 -4.42
C CYS A 78 6.88 0.82 -4.93
N SER A 79 7.09 0.86 -6.24
CA SER A 79 7.80 1.96 -6.89
C SER A 79 6.79 2.97 -7.45
N PHE A 80 7.12 4.24 -7.32
CA PHE A 80 6.37 5.36 -7.87
C PHE A 80 7.32 6.17 -8.74
N GLU A 81 6.93 6.43 -9.98
CA GLU A 81 7.73 7.14 -10.96
C GLU A 81 6.90 8.26 -11.60
N ARG A 82 7.48 9.46 -11.63
CA ARG A 82 6.90 10.60 -12.32
C ARG A 82 6.95 10.40 -13.82
N VAL A 83 5.80 10.52 -14.48
CA VAL A 83 5.70 10.32 -15.94
C VAL A 83 6.40 11.44 -16.72
N ASP A 84 6.46 12.65 -16.16
CA ASP A 84 7.03 13.84 -16.79
C ASP A 84 8.56 13.94 -16.63
N THR A 85 9.09 13.58 -15.47
CA THR A 85 10.53 13.72 -15.16
C THR A 85 11.29 12.39 -15.11
N GLY A 86 10.59 11.27 -14.95
CA GLY A 86 11.22 9.96 -14.68
C GLY A 86 11.76 9.82 -13.26
N GLU A 87 11.60 10.83 -12.39
CA GLU A 87 12.01 10.75 -10.99
C GLU A 87 11.23 9.63 -10.28
N LYS A 88 11.95 8.77 -9.55
CA LYS A 88 11.41 7.55 -8.99
C LYS A 88 11.76 7.39 -7.52
N VAL A 89 10.81 6.85 -6.75
CA VAL A 89 11.03 6.38 -5.39
C VAL A 89 10.47 4.97 -5.23
N THR A 90 11.26 4.08 -4.62
CA THR A 90 10.79 2.75 -4.20
C THR A 90 10.58 2.75 -2.70
N LEU A 91 9.37 2.43 -2.27
CA LEU A 91 8.98 2.37 -0.87
C LEU A 91 8.60 0.95 -0.48
N SER A 92 9.02 0.53 0.71
CA SER A 92 8.53 -0.68 1.36
C SER A 92 7.68 -0.32 2.56
N TYR A 93 6.62 -1.10 2.78
CA TYR A 93 5.68 -0.98 3.88
C TYR A 93 5.79 -2.20 4.78
N ASP A 94 6.17 -1.98 6.04
CA ASP A 94 6.23 -3.01 7.07
C ASP A 94 5.51 -2.55 8.34
N PRO A 95 4.33 -3.11 8.67
CA PRO A 95 3.63 -2.80 9.91
C PRO A 95 4.27 -3.45 11.15
N ALA A 96 5.27 -4.33 11.01
CA ALA A 96 5.91 -5.01 12.15
C ALA A 96 6.64 -4.03 13.08
N ALA A 97 7.01 -2.84 12.60
CA ALA A 97 7.51 -1.74 13.43
C ALA A 97 6.52 -1.33 14.54
N ILE A 98 5.23 -1.64 14.38
CA ILE A 98 4.19 -1.46 15.38
C ILE A 98 3.74 -2.84 15.86
N PRO A 99 4.31 -3.34 16.97
CA PRO A 99 4.04 -4.70 17.43
C PRO A 99 2.58 -4.85 17.85
N PRO A 100 1.96 -6.00 17.56
CA PRO A 100 0.63 -6.32 18.04
C PRO A 100 0.63 -6.54 19.57
N ASP A 101 -0.53 -6.35 20.19
CA ASP A 101 -0.76 -6.85 21.54
C ASP A 101 -0.52 -8.38 21.60
N PRO A 102 0.17 -8.92 22.61
CA PRO A 102 0.45 -10.36 22.71
C PRO A 102 -0.81 -11.25 22.69
N GLY A 103 -1.96 -10.72 23.13
CA GLY A 103 -3.25 -11.41 23.10
C GLY A 103 -3.91 -11.47 21.72
N LEU A 104 -3.46 -10.65 20.75
CA LEU A 104 -4.06 -10.61 19.41
C LEU A 104 -3.89 -11.93 18.67
N GLY A 105 -2.68 -12.51 18.69
CA GLY A 105 -2.36 -13.76 18.01
C GLY A 105 -3.26 -14.91 18.47
N PRO A 106 -3.31 -15.25 19.78
CA PRO A 106 -4.19 -16.27 20.31
C PRO A 106 -5.67 -16.03 20.00
N ALA A 107 -6.16 -14.80 20.15
CA ALA A 107 -7.56 -14.48 19.88
C ALA A 107 -7.92 -14.66 18.39
N MET A 108 -7.03 -14.23 17.48
CA MET A 108 -7.19 -14.43 16.04
C MET A 108 -7.22 -15.92 15.69
N GLN A 109 -6.31 -16.73 16.26
CA GLN A 109 -6.29 -18.17 16.01
C GLN A 109 -7.60 -18.85 16.45
N ALA A 110 -8.12 -18.52 17.63
CA ALA A 110 -9.40 -19.04 18.10
C ALA A 110 -10.58 -18.64 17.19
N VAL A 111 -10.57 -17.40 16.66
CA VAL A 111 -11.61 -16.93 15.73
C VAL A 111 -11.53 -17.70 14.41
N LEU A 112 -10.34 -17.87 13.84
CA LEU A 112 -10.14 -18.59 12.57
C LEU A 112 -10.45 -20.08 12.69
N ALA A 113 -10.17 -20.68 13.86
CA ALA A 113 -10.52 -22.07 14.15
C ALA A 113 -12.02 -22.28 14.42
N GLY A 114 -12.81 -21.21 14.52
CA GLY A 114 -14.24 -21.29 14.86
C GLY A 114 -14.53 -21.65 16.31
N THR A 115 -13.51 -21.67 17.19
CA THR A 115 -13.62 -22.06 18.60
C THR A 115 -13.80 -20.88 19.55
N ALA A 116 -13.71 -19.64 19.05
CA ALA A 116 -13.84 -18.44 19.85
C ALA A 116 -15.28 -18.20 20.35
N ASP A 117 -15.40 -18.03 21.67
CA ASP A 117 -16.59 -17.51 22.33
C ASP A 117 -16.80 -16.00 22.06
N ALA A 118 -17.88 -15.45 22.60
CA ALA A 118 -18.22 -14.03 22.40
C ALA A 118 -17.12 -13.09 22.94
N ALA A 119 -16.55 -13.41 24.11
CA ALA A 119 -15.51 -12.61 24.74
C ALA A 119 -14.20 -12.60 23.93
N THR A 120 -13.81 -13.75 23.38
CA THR A 120 -12.63 -13.90 22.53
C THR A 120 -12.80 -13.17 21.20
N ARG A 121 -13.99 -13.24 20.59
CA ARG A 121 -14.30 -12.48 19.37
C ARG A 121 -14.22 -10.98 19.60
N GLU A 122 -14.74 -10.49 20.72
CA GLU A 122 -14.66 -9.06 21.04
C GLU A 122 -13.23 -8.62 21.32
N ARG A 123 -12.47 -9.43 22.06
CA ARG A 123 -11.03 -9.19 22.27
C ARG A 123 -10.28 -9.12 20.94
N PHE A 124 -10.51 -10.04 20.02
CA PHE A 124 -9.91 -10.00 18.69
C PHE A 124 -10.23 -8.69 17.95
N ARG A 125 -11.52 -8.30 17.88
CA ARG A 125 -11.93 -7.04 17.21
C ARG A 125 -11.24 -5.83 17.82
N HIS A 126 -11.23 -5.76 19.15
CA HIS A 126 -10.63 -4.65 19.87
C HIS A 126 -9.12 -4.56 19.59
N LEU A 127 -8.37 -5.63 19.82
CA LEU A 127 -6.92 -5.66 19.65
C LEU A 127 -6.50 -5.45 18.18
N TRP A 128 -7.27 -5.99 17.23
CA TRP A 128 -7.03 -5.78 15.81
C TRP A 128 -7.21 -4.30 15.44
N ARG A 129 -8.35 -3.71 15.83
CA ARG A 129 -8.67 -2.31 15.53
C ARG A 129 -7.66 -1.37 16.18
N GLU A 130 -7.32 -1.57 17.44
CA GLU A 130 -6.34 -0.75 18.18
C GLU A 130 -4.99 -0.73 17.46
N ARG A 131 -4.51 -1.89 16.99
CA ARG A 131 -3.27 -1.94 16.21
C ARG A 131 -3.38 -1.20 14.88
N VAL A 132 -4.49 -1.34 14.17
CA VAL A 132 -4.73 -0.64 12.90
C VAL A 132 -4.75 0.88 13.12
N GLU A 133 -5.41 1.36 14.17
CA GLU A 133 -5.44 2.78 14.54
C GLU A 133 -4.03 3.32 14.81
N ARG A 134 -3.18 2.57 15.53
CA ARG A 134 -1.78 2.94 15.74
C ARG A 134 -0.97 2.99 14.45
N ILE A 135 -1.17 2.03 13.54
CA ILE A 135 -0.53 2.02 12.22
C ILE A 135 -0.95 3.25 11.41
N LEU A 136 -2.23 3.62 11.45
CA LEU A 136 -2.71 4.80 10.75
C LEU A 136 -2.16 6.09 11.37
N ALA A 137 -2.10 6.16 12.70
CA ALA A 137 -1.55 7.31 13.44
C ALA A 137 -0.05 7.54 13.16
N ASP A 138 0.72 6.46 12.93
CA ASP A 138 2.12 6.55 12.51
C ASP A 138 2.30 7.31 11.18
N GLY A 139 1.29 7.28 10.30
CA GLY A 139 1.32 8.02 9.04
C GLY A 139 2.41 7.57 8.05
N GLY A 140 3.05 6.43 8.31
CA GLY A 140 4.18 5.92 7.53
C GLY A 140 5.54 6.45 7.99
N THR A 141 5.64 6.96 9.22
CA THR A 141 6.89 7.47 9.80
C THR A 141 7.85 6.32 10.13
N THR A 142 7.34 5.27 10.77
CA THR A 142 8.12 4.08 11.14
C THR A 142 7.80 2.87 10.28
N THR A 143 6.64 2.86 9.63
CA THR A 143 6.15 1.72 8.86
C THR A 143 6.42 1.80 7.36
N VAL A 144 6.88 2.95 6.83
CA VAL A 144 7.21 3.12 5.40
C VAL A 144 8.63 3.64 5.23
N PHE A 145 9.43 2.92 4.46
CA PHE A 145 10.86 3.23 4.26
C PHE A 145 11.22 3.23 2.78
N SER A 146 12.14 4.11 2.41
CA SER A 146 12.73 4.09 1.08
C SER A 146 13.66 2.89 0.95
N VAL A 147 13.44 2.10 -0.10
CA VAL A 147 14.40 1.07 -0.51
C VAL A 147 15.29 1.75 -1.54
N THR A 148 16.41 2.31 -1.08
CA THR A 148 17.45 2.77 -2.01
C THR A 148 17.87 1.56 -2.83
N ASP A 149 17.73 1.65 -4.15
CA ASP A 149 18.08 0.56 -5.08
C ASP A 149 19.53 0.13 -4.77
N ARG A 150 19.67 -1.09 -4.24
CA ARG A 150 20.98 -1.76 -4.08
C ARG A 150 21.47 -2.25 -5.42
#